data_AF-A0A538Q1X1-F1
#
_entry.id   AF-A0A538Q1X1-F1
#
_cell.length_a   1.000
_cell.length_b   1.000
_cell.length_c   1.000
_cell.angle_alpha   90.00
_cell.angle_beta   90.00
_cell.angle_gamma   90.00
#
_symmetry.space_group_name_H-M   'P 1'
#
loop_
_entity.id
_entity.type
_entity.pdbx_description
1 polymer ?
#
loop_
_entity_poly.entity_id
_entity_poly.type
_entity_poly.pdbx_seq_one_letter_code
_entity_poly.pdbx_strand_id
1 'polypeptide(L)'
;MLIPFYAALCGRVVGHVRAVKRVNQASVALSNGDSAGGRALAEPITRAWWAPGRVRALAELRVAVADALDGRGDQALERLRHARARLSPRLVQYQFSYYTEINLLIALGRTKEARVVLDARGGVPTGEVLKFSHWLAEMHLGIAEGRLDIDDVELHERMRKGLSMTTGRELLLLCAWAYAQRGEHDEACFAWRHAMQREGVARIDVTMPRLVAWMTEHAREHPEIEQPEPDEEL
;
A
#
# COMPACT_ATOMS: atom_id res chain seq x y z
N MET A 1 6.67 34.76 -36.50
CA MET A 1 7.45 34.57 -35.26
C MET A 1 6.80 33.46 -34.40
N LEU A 2 6.81 32.20 -34.86
CA LEU A 2 6.10 31.04 -34.26
C LEU A 2 7.03 30.01 -33.58
N ILE A 3 8.33 30.09 -33.86
CA ILE A 3 9.36 29.14 -33.40
C ILE A 3 9.54 29.09 -31.87
N PRO A 4 9.51 30.21 -31.10
CA PRO A 4 9.69 30.13 -29.63
C PRO A 4 8.50 29.51 -28.90
N PHE A 5 7.28 29.58 -29.46
CA PHE A 5 6.08 29.01 -28.85
C PHE A 5 6.06 27.47 -28.96
N TYR A 6 6.41 26.92 -30.14
CA TYR A 6 6.50 25.47 -30.33
C TYR A 6 7.66 24.84 -29.54
N ALA A 7 8.80 25.51 -29.41
CA ALA A 7 9.91 25.04 -28.58
C ALA A 7 9.53 25.00 -27.08
N ALA A 8 8.80 26.02 -26.59
CA ALA A 8 8.27 26.03 -25.23
C ALA A 8 7.18 24.97 -25.00
N LEU A 9 6.35 24.69 -26.02
CA LEU A 9 5.32 23.66 -25.97
C LEU A 9 5.94 22.25 -25.95
N CYS A 10 6.88 21.96 -26.85
CA CYS A 10 7.61 20.69 -26.91
C CYS A 10 8.46 20.47 -25.65
N GLY A 11 9.13 21.51 -25.14
CA GLY A 11 9.87 21.46 -23.88
C GLY A 11 8.97 21.16 -22.67
N ARG A 12 7.75 21.70 -22.64
CA ARG A 12 6.73 21.38 -21.61
C ARG A 12 6.21 19.96 -21.73
N VAL A 13 6.00 19.44 -22.94
CA VAL A 13 5.57 18.05 -23.17
C VAL A 13 6.66 17.07 -22.75
N VAL A 14 7.92 17.29 -23.16
CA VAL A 14 9.06 16.46 -22.76
C VAL A 14 9.29 16.54 -21.25
N GLY A 15 9.19 17.74 -20.66
CA GLY A 15 9.25 17.94 -19.22
C GLY A 15 8.15 17.15 -18.50
N HIS A 16 6.90 17.23 -18.97
CA HIS A 16 5.77 16.51 -18.41
C HIS A 16 5.98 14.99 -18.42
N VAL A 17 6.40 14.42 -19.56
CA VAL A 17 6.68 12.97 -19.67
C VAL A 17 7.79 12.55 -18.71
N ARG A 18 8.86 13.35 -18.59
CA ARG A 18 9.94 13.09 -17.63
C ARG A 18 9.46 13.17 -16.18
N ALA A 19 8.60 14.12 -15.85
CA ALA A 19 8.02 14.23 -14.51
C ALA A 19 7.15 13.02 -14.17
N VAL A 20 6.27 12.61 -15.08
CA VAL A 20 5.43 11.41 -14.89
C VAL A 20 6.30 10.17 -14.75
N LYS A 21 7.34 10.01 -15.58
CA LYS A 21 8.28 8.90 -15.48
C LYS A 21 8.95 8.87 -14.10
N ARG A 22 9.43 10.02 -13.59
CA ARG A 22 10.03 10.12 -12.25
C ARG A 22 9.05 9.80 -11.13
N VAL A 23 7.80 10.25 -11.23
CA VAL A 23 6.74 9.91 -10.25
C VAL A 23 6.44 8.40 -10.26
N ASN A 24 6.44 7.77 -11.43
CA ASN A 24 6.26 6.33 -11.54
C ASN A 24 7.47 5.56 -10.98
N GLN A 25 8.70 5.99 -11.28
CA GLN A 25 9.92 5.42 -10.70
C GLN A 25 9.94 5.58 -9.17
N ALA A 26 9.51 6.73 -8.65
CA ALA A 26 9.36 6.94 -7.22
C ALA A 26 8.35 5.94 -6.62
N SER A 27 7.26 5.65 -7.33
CA SER A 27 6.27 4.66 -6.88
C SER A 27 6.89 3.27 -6.70
N VAL A 28 7.75 2.86 -7.64
CA VAL A 28 8.46 1.57 -7.60
C VAL A 28 9.50 1.54 -6.49
N ALA A 29 10.27 2.61 -6.31
CA ALA A 29 11.23 2.69 -5.19
C ALA A 29 10.50 2.54 -3.84
N LEU A 30 9.39 3.26 -3.68
CA LEU A 30 8.61 3.24 -2.44
C LEU A 30 7.92 1.90 -2.17
N SER A 31 7.45 1.18 -3.21
CA SER A 31 6.89 -0.17 -3.01
C SER A 31 7.94 -1.17 -2.52
N ASN A 32 9.22 -0.89 -2.75
CA ASN A 32 10.33 -1.71 -2.27
C ASN A 32 10.92 -1.21 -0.94
N GLY A 33 10.28 -0.22 -0.31
CA GLY A 33 10.74 0.36 0.95
C GLY A 33 11.87 1.40 0.82
N ASP A 34 12.29 1.77 -0.40
CA ASP A 34 13.31 2.79 -0.63
C ASP A 34 12.72 4.21 -0.52
N SER A 35 12.59 4.70 0.72
CA SER A 35 12.08 6.03 1.03
C SER A 35 12.97 7.14 0.48
N ALA A 36 14.30 6.96 0.55
CA ALA A 36 15.29 7.93 0.11
C ALA A 36 15.27 8.12 -1.41
N GLY A 37 15.34 7.04 -2.18
CA GLY A 37 15.25 7.07 -3.64
C GLY A 37 13.88 7.55 -4.13
N GLY A 38 12.80 7.09 -3.49
CA GLY A 38 11.45 7.56 -3.74
C GLY A 38 11.30 9.07 -3.59
N ARG A 39 11.81 9.62 -2.47
CA ARG A 39 11.81 11.07 -2.20
C ARG A 39 12.68 11.83 -3.20
N ALA A 40 13.90 11.38 -3.46
CA ALA A 40 14.83 12.03 -4.38
C ALA A 40 14.23 12.20 -5.79
N LEU A 41 13.41 11.24 -6.24
CA LEU A 41 12.71 11.30 -7.52
C LEU A 41 11.48 12.22 -7.51
N ALA A 42 10.69 12.20 -6.44
CA ALA A 42 9.41 12.89 -6.38
C ALA A 42 9.49 14.34 -5.86
N GLU A 43 10.29 14.61 -4.83
CA GLU A 43 10.33 15.91 -4.15
C GLU A 43 10.66 17.09 -5.08
N PRO A 44 11.64 16.99 -6.01
CA PRO A 44 11.91 18.06 -6.97
C PRO A 44 10.70 18.39 -7.86
N ILE A 45 9.85 17.41 -8.17
CA ILE A 45 8.66 17.60 -9.01
C ILE A 45 7.58 18.36 -8.25
N THR A 46 7.46 18.20 -6.94
CA THR A 46 6.45 18.92 -6.12
C THR A 46 6.56 20.44 -6.23
N ARG A 47 7.80 20.95 -6.40
CA ARG A 47 8.12 22.39 -6.48
C ARG A 47 8.35 22.89 -7.91
N ALA A 48 8.29 22.01 -8.91
CA ALA A 48 8.62 22.36 -10.30
C ALA A 48 7.52 23.24 -10.93
N TRP A 49 7.81 24.52 -11.16
CA TRP A 49 6.86 25.48 -11.77
C TRP A 49 6.36 25.05 -13.17
N TRP A 50 7.16 24.29 -13.91
CA TRP A 50 6.83 23.79 -15.24
C TRP A 50 5.97 22.51 -15.22
N ALA A 51 5.85 21.84 -14.07
CA ALA A 51 5.08 20.60 -13.95
C ALA A 51 3.59 20.92 -13.73
N PRO A 52 2.66 20.25 -14.44
CA PRO A 52 1.23 20.45 -14.23
C PRO A 52 0.83 20.16 -12.78
N GLY A 53 -0.14 20.92 -12.26
CA GLY A 53 -0.58 20.80 -10.85
C GLY A 53 -0.94 19.37 -10.45
N ARG A 54 -1.59 18.61 -11.35
CA ARG A 54 -1.87 17.17 -11.15
C ARG A 54 -0.60 16.36 -10.90
N VAL A 55 0.45 16.55 -11.71
CA VAL A 55 1.70 15.79 -11.58
C VAL A 55 2.42 16.17 -10.29
N ARG A 56 2.38 17.45 -9.90
CA ARG A 56 2.91 17.90 -8.60
C ARG A 56 2.17 17.27 -7.43
N ALA A 57 0.84 17.19 -7.49
CA ALA A 57 0.03 16.50 -6.49
C ALA A 57 0.35 14.99 -6.42
N LEU A 58 0.52 14.32 -7.57
CA LEU A 58 0.95 12.92 -7.60
C LEU A 58 2.35 12.73 -7.00
N ALA A 59 3.28 13.65 -7.28
CA ALA A 59 4.60 13.63 -6.66
C ALA A 59 4.52 13.84 -5.15
N GLU A 60 3.64 14.73 -4.67
CA GLU A 60 3.43 14.94 -3.23
C GLU A 60 2.85 13.72 -2.54
N LEU A 61 1.96 12.96 -3.19
CA LEU A 61 1.53 11.65 -2.67
C LEU A 61 2.71 10.68 -2.48
N ARG A 62 3.73 10.72 -3.35
CA ARG A 62 4.93 9.87 -3.20
C ARG A 62 5.83 10.35 -2.07
N VAL A 63 6.00 11.66 -1.93
CA VAL A 63 6.73 12.22 -0.78
C VAL A 63 6.02 11.88 0.53
N ALA A 64 4.67 11.86 0.56
CA ALA A 64 3.92 11.45 1.75
C ALA A 64 4.19 9.99 2.13
N VAL A 65 4.25 9.08 1.16
CA VAL A 65 4.63 7.68 1.41
C VAL A 65 6.08 7.59 1.92
N ALA A 66 7.01 8.39 1.37
CA ALA A 66 8.37 8.46 1.88
C ALA A 66 8.42 8.98 3.33
N ASP A 67 7.66 10.03 3.66
CA ASP A 67 7.53 10.56 5.02
C ASP A 67 7.03 9.46 5.97
N ALA A 68 6.07 8.63 5.54
CA ALA A 68 5.53 7.51 6.30
C ALA A 68 6.60 6.44 6.61
N LEU A 69 7.35 6.02 5.58
CA LEU A 69 8.43 5.03 5.72
C LEU A 69 9.56 5.53 6.62
N ASP A 70 9.78 6.83 6.69
CA ASP A 70 10.75 7.48 7.58
C ASP A 70 10.21 7.69 9.01
N GLY A 71 9.01 7.18 9.35
CA GLY A 71 8.38 7.34 10.67
C GLY A 71 7.72 8.69 10.91
N ARG A 72 7.58 9.54 9.89
CA ARG A 72 6.96 10.88 9.97
C ARG A 72 5.47 10.82 9.61
N GLY A 73 4.72 9.99 10.31
CA GLY A 73 3.33 9.64 9.95
C GLY A 73 2.35 10.83 9.95
N ASP A 74 2.40 11.74 10.93
CA ASP A 74 1.51 12.91 10.93
C ASP A 74 1.80 13.86 9.76
N GLN A 75 3.07 14.10 9.46
CA GLN A 75 3.49 14.89 8.29
C GLN A 75 3.04 14.22 6.99
N ALA A 76 3.18 12.90 6.89
CA ALA A 76 2.71 12.12 5.76
C ALA A 76 1.19 12.28 5.55
N LEU A 77 0.41 12.21 6.63
CA LEU A 77 -1.04 12.32 6.59
C LEU A 77 -1.51 13.71 6.12
N GLU A 78 -0.93 14.78 6.67
CA GLU A 78 -1.23 16.15 6.25
C GLU A 78 -0.90 16.35 4.77
N ARG A 79 0.31 15.95 4.35
CA ARG A 79 0.76 16.06 2.96
C ARG A 79 -0.13 15.28 2.01
N LEU A 80 -0.53 14.07 2.39
CA LEU A 80 -1.41 13.23 1.59
C LEU A 80 -2.79 13.88 1.38
N ARG A 81 -3.40 14.40 2.46
CA ARG A 81 -4.70 15.10 2.39
C ARG A 81 -4.60 16.35 1.51
N HIS A 82 -3.55 17.14 1.68
CA HIS A 82 -3.28 18.34 0.87
C HIS A 82 -3.04 18.01 -0.62
N ALA A 83 -2.35 16.90 -0.92
CA ALA A 83 -2.17 16.41 -2.29
C ALA A 83 -3.47 15.94 -2.91
N ARG A 84 -4.26 15.14 -2.18
CA ARG A 84 -5.56 14.63 -2.66
C ARG A 84 -6.53 15.76 -3.01
N ALA A 85 -6.58 16.84 -2.22
CA ALA A 85 -7.47 17.98 -2.47
C ALA A 85 -7.24 18.66 -3.84
N ARG A 86 -6.08 18.46 -4.47
CA ARG A 86 -5.73 18.99 -5.79
C ARG A 86 -5.90 17.99 -6.93
N LEU A 87 -6.33 16.77 -6.63
CA LEU A 87 -6.61 15.73 -7.62
C LEU A 87 -8.11 15.71 -7.96
N SER A 88 -8.41 15.41 -9.22
CA SER A 88 -9.80 15.18 -9.63
C SER A 88 -10.33 13.89 -8.99
N PRO A 89 -11.56 13.90 -8.44
CA PRO A 89 -12.20 12.70 -7.88
C PRO A 89 -12.34 11.52 -8.87
N ARG A 90 -12.32 11.81 -10.18
CA ARG A 90 -12.39 10.78 -11.24
C ARG A 90 -11.09 9.99 -11.40
N LEU A 91 -10.00 10.41 -10.76
CA LEU A 91 -8.70 9.74 -10.88
C LEU A 91 -8.59 8.58 -9.92
N VAL A 92 -8.06 7.45 -10.42
CA VAL A 92 -7.72 6.29 -9.57
C VAL A 92 -6.81 6.69 -8.42
N GLN A 93 -5.86 7.61 -8.62
CA GLN A 93 -4.95 8.05 -7.56
C GLN A 93 -5.65 8.84 -6.45
N TYR A 94 -6.74 9.55 -6.78
CA TYR A 94 -7.59 10.18 -5.76
C TYR A 94 -8.25 9.11 -4.90
N GLN A 95 -8.85 8.09 -5.52
CA GLN A 95 -9.50 6.99 -4.81
C GLN A 95 -8.49 6.18 -3.98
N PHE A 96 -7.37 5.81 -4.59
CA PHE A 96 -6.27 5.07 -3.95
C PHE A 96 -5.72 5.79 -2.71
N SER A 97 -5.61 7.13 -2.75
CA SER A 97 -5.08 7.89 -1.63
C SER A 97 -5.89 7.78 -0.34
N TYR A 98 -7.19 7.42 -0.40
CA TYR A 98 -7.96 7.10 0.81
C TYR A 98 -7.49 5.80 1.47
N TYR A 99 -7.16 4.77 0.70
CA TYR A 99 -6.64 3.52 1.28
C TYR A 99 -5.23 3.72 1.85
N THR A 100 -4.42 4.59 1.25
CA THR A 100 -3.17 5.04 1.86
C THR A 100 -3.40 5.80 3.17
N GLU A 101 -4.40 6.69 3.22
CA GLU A 101 -4.79 7.38 4.47
C GLU A 101 -5.23 6.39 5.56
N ILE A 102 -6.06 5.41 5.24
CA ILE A 102 -6.53 4.39 6.19
C ILE A 102 -5.32 3.64 6.78
N ASN A 103 -4.42 3.16 5.93
CA ASN A 103 -3.21 2.46 6.38
C ASN A 103 -2.30 3.34 7.25
N LEU A 104 -2.15 4.62 6.90
CA LEU A 104 -1.40 5.58 7.72
C LEU A 104 -2.03 5.81 9.09
N LEU A 105 -3.35 5.99 9.13
CA LEU A 105 -4.09 6.17 10.37
C LEU A 105 -3.95 4.95 11.27
N ILE A 106 -4.01 3.73 10.71
CA ILE A 106 -3.80 2.49 11.45
C ILE A 106 -2.37 2.44 12.02
N ALA A 107 -1.35 2.72 11.20
CA ALA A 107 0.04 2.74 11.65
C ALA A 107 0.30 3.78 12.76
N LEU A 108 -0.43 4.90 12.75
CA LEU A 108 -0.43 5.93 13.80
C LEU A 108 -1.25 5.56 15.05
N GLY A 109 -1.88 4.38 15.11
CA GLY A 109 -2.76 3.97 16.20
C GLY A 109 -4.11 4.70 16.22
N ARG A 110 -4.46 5.43 15.16
CA ARG A 110 -5.72 6.18 15.01
C ARG A 110 -6.81 5.30 14.39
N THR A 111 -6.98 4.08 14.92
CA THR A 111 -7.84 3.03 14.38
C THR A 111 -9.30 3.47 14.19
N LYS A 112 -9.85 4.24 15.14
CA LYS A 112 -11.23 4.76 15.04
C LYS A 112 -11.42 5.71 13.85
N GLU A 113 -10.43 6.54 13.56
CA GLU A 113 -10.49 7.41 12.38
C GLU A 113 -10.34 6.62 11.09
N ALA A 114 -9.44 5.62 11.08
CA ALA A 114 -9.29 4.72 9.94
C ALA A 114 -10.62 4.01 9.60
N ARG A 115 -11.34 3.52 10.61
CA ARG A 115 -12.69 2.96 10.49
C ARG A 115 -13.67 3.94 9.86
N VAL A 116 -13.77 5.16 10.39
CA VAL A 116 -14.65 6.21 9.84
C VAL A 116 -14.33 6.50 8.36
N VAL A 117 -13.04 6.56 8.00
CA VAL A 117 -12.63 6.79 6.61
C VAL A 117 -13.02 5.61 5.73
N LEU A 118 -12.79 4.36 6.18
CA LEU A 118 -13.15 3.15 5.43
C LEU A 118 -14.67 3.05 5.25
N ASP A 119 -15.46 3.25 6.30
CA ASP A 119 -16.92 3.18 6.24
C ASP A 119 -17.48 4.23 5.26
N ALA A 120 -16.89 5.44 5.23
CA ALA A 120 -17.25 6.49 4.28
C ALA A 120 -16.90 6.14 2.82
N ARG A 121 -16.02 5.15 2.57
CA ARG A 121 -15.77 4.62 1.22
C ARG A 121 -16.89 3.73 0.72
N GLY A 122 -17.68 3.15 1.63
CA GLY A 122 -18.68 2.14 1.31
C GLY A 122 -18.05 0.82 0.87
N GLY A 123 -18.80 0.06 0.05
CA GLY A 123 -18.40 -1.28 -0.38
C GLY A 123 -17.17 -1.34 -1.29
N VAL A 124 -16.80 -2.58 -1.64
CA VAL A 124 -15.65 -2.89 -2.48
C VAL A 124 -15.76 -2.17 -3.83
N PRO A 125 -14.77 -1.36 -4.24
CA PRO A 125 -14.81 -0.61 -5.50
C PRO A 125 -14.61 -1.53 -6.72
N THR A 126 -15.10 -1.08 -7.88
CA THR A 126 -14.84 -1.75 -9.16
C THR A 126 -13.39 -1.56 -9.62
N GLY A 127 -12.80 -2.61 -10.19
CA GLY A 127 -11.47 -2.60 -10.78
C GLY A 127 -10.40 -3.13 -9.85
N GLU A 128 -9.53 -3.98 -10.39
CA GLU A 128 -8.60 -4.83 -9.64
C GLU A 128 -7.69 -4.09 -8.66
N VAL A 129 -7.14 -2.95 -9.06
CA VAL A 129 -6.19 -2.19 -8.22
C VAL A 129 -6.89 -1.59 -6.99
N LEU A 130 -8.08 -1.02 -7.17
CA LEU A 130 -8.82 -0.41 -6.07
C LEU A 130 -9.45 -1.48 -5.17
N LYS A 131 -9.93 -2.59 -5.75
CA LYS A 131 -10.42 -3.77 -5.01
C LYS A 131 -9.33 -4.32 -4.10
N PHE A 132 -8.13 -4.55 -4.63
CA PHE A 132 -6.97 -4.99 -3.83
C PHE A 132 -6.62 -4.00 -2.71
N SER A 133 -6.60 -2.69 -3.01
CA SER A 133 -6.27 -1.66 -2.00
C SER A 133 -7.31 -1.59 -0.88
N HIS A 134 -8.59 -1.79 -1.22
CA HIS A 134 -9.69 -1.84 -0.26
C HIS A 134 -9.54 -3.06 0.65
N TRP A 135 -9.37 -4.25 0.08
CA TRP A 135 -9.15 -5.48 0.86
C TRP A 135 -7.95 -5.37 1.78
N LEU A 136 -6.83 -4.85 1.28
CA LEU A 136 -5.64 -4.66 2.12
C LEU A 136 -5.92 -3.73 3.30
N ALA A 137 -6.60 -2.60 3.06
CA ALA A 137 -6.91 -1.63 4.09
C ALA A 137 -7.92 -2.16 5.13
N GLU A 138 -8.93 -2.91 4.69
CA GLU A 138 -9.91 -3.52 5.60
C GLU A 138 -9.29 -4.63 6.45
N MET A 139 -8.50 -5.51 5.83
CA MET A 139 -7.80 -6.57 6.56
C MET A 139 -6.79 -5.98 7.57
N HIS A 140 -6.06 -4.93 7.18
CA HIS A 140 -5.15 -4.21 8.07
C HIS A 140 -5.90 -3.52 9.22
N LEU A 141 -7.09 -2.99 8.97
CA LEU A 141 -7.94 -2.45 10.02
C LEU A 141 -8.43 -3.55 10.97
N GLY A 142 -8.78 -4.71 10.42
CA GLY A 142 -9.22 -5.86 11.22
C GLY A 142 -8.16 -6.29 12.24
N ILE A 143 -6.90 -6.43 11.82
CA ILE A 143 -5.81 -6.76 12.74
C ILE A 143 -5.54 -5.67 13.77
N ALA A 144 -5.70 -4.40 13.39
CA ALA A 144 -5.58 -3.29 14.33
C ALA A 144 -6.72 -3.24 15.36
N GLU A 145 -7.89 -3.75 15.02
CA GLU A 145 -9.04 -3.89 15.93
C GLU A 145 -9.06 -5.23 16.69
N GLY A 146 -8.20 -6.17 16.32
CA GLY A 146 -8.17 -7.52 16.89
C GLY A 146 -9.37 -8.37 16.53
N ARG A 147 -10.10 -8.00 15.47
CA ARG A 147 -11.26 -8.75 14.95
C ARG A 147 -11.48 -8.43 13.48
N LEU A 148 -11.94 -9.40 12.71
CA LEU A 148 -12.32 -9.22 11.32
C LEU A 148 -13.64 -9.96 11.07
N ASP A 149 -14.65 -9.21 10.62
CA ASP A 149 -15.93 -9.76 10.21
C ASP A 149 -15.90 -9.95 8.69
N ILE A 150 -15.59 -11.17 8.27
CA ILE A 150 -15.50 -11.59 6.88
C ILE A 150 -15.99 -13.04 6.82
N ASP A 151 -16.61 -13.45 5.71
CA ASP A 151 -17.00 -14.85 5.50
C ASP A 151 -15.84 -15.68 4.88
N ASP A 152 -15.99 -17.00 4.86
CA ASP A 152 -14.96 -17.93 4.37
C ASP A 152 -14.72 -17.79 2.88
N VAL A 153 -15.78 -17.51 2.11
CA VAL A 153 -15.71 -17.40 0.65
C VAL A 153 -14.90 -16.16 0.28
N GLU A 154 -15.15 -15.04 0.94
CA GLU A 154 -14.45 -13.79 0.70
C GLU A 154 -13.00 -13.85 1.20
N LEU A 155 -12.74 -14.45 2.37
CA LEU A 155 -11.37 -14.66 2.85
C LEU A 155 -10.55 -15.52 1.88
N HIS A 156 -11.14 -16.60 1.39
CA HIS A 156 -10.50 -17.47 0.41
C HIS A 156 -10.29 -16.75 -0.95
N GLU A 157 -11.22 -15.90 -1.38
CA GLU A 157 -11.04 -15.07 -2.58
C GLU A 157 -9.86 -14.09 -2.44
N ARG A 158 -9.72 -13.47 -1.27
CA ARG A 158 -8.61 -12.57 -0.95
C ARG A 158 -7.27 -13.30 -0.94
N MET A 159 -7.22 -14.49 -0.34
CA MET A 159 -6.02 -15.35 -0.38
C MET A 159 -5.64 -15.69 -1.81
N ARG A 160 -6.60 -16.17 -2.63
CA ARG A 160 -6.36 -16.49 -4.06
C ARG A 160 -5.82 -15.29 -4.82
N LYS A 161 -6.35 -14.09 -4.54
CA LYS A 161 -5.84 -12.86 -5.14
C LYS A 161 -4.40 -12.59 -4.74
N GLY A 162 -4.07 -12.72 -3.45
CA GLY A 162 -2.70 -12.61 -2.94
C GLY A 162 -1.73 -13.59 -3.64
N LEU A 163 -2.13 -14.85 -3.83
CA LEU A 163 -1.33 -15.87 -4.50
C LEU A 163 -1.05 -15.53 -5.97
N SER A 164 -1.99 -14.88 -6.65
CA SER A 164 -1.84 -14.47 -8.05
C SER A 164 -0.92 -13.26 -8.27
N MET A 165 -0.47 -12.58 -7.21
CA MET A 165 0.26 -11.32 -7.28
C MET A 165 1.68 -11.46 -6.75
N THR A 166 2.65 -10.87 -7.46
CA THR A 166 4.03 -10.73 -6.97
C THR A 166 4.08 -9.85 -5.73
N THR A 167 3.28 -8.79 -5.67
CA THR A 167 3.15 -7.88 -4.51
C THR A 167 2.09 -8.35 -3.50
N GLY A 168 1.73 -9.64 -3.49
CA GLY A 168 0.66 -10.18 -2.65
C GLY A 168 1.06 -10.47 -1.19
N ARG A 169 2.32 -10.27 -0.82
CA ARG A 169 2.89 -10.65 0.50
C ARG A 169 2.05 -10.16 1.68
N GLU A 170 1.72 -8.88 1.72
CA GLU A 170 1.00 -8.28 2.86
C GLU A 170 -0.43 -8.82 2.96
N LEU A 171 -1.12 -8.98 1.82
CA LEU A 171 -2.46 -9.56 1.80
C LEU A 171 -2.44 -11.01 2.28
N LEU A 172 -1.47 -11.81 1.85
CA LEU A 172 -1.31 -13.20 2.28
C LEU A 172 -1.06 -13.31 3.79
N LEU A 173 -0.19 -12.46 4.35
CA LEU A 173 0.05 -12.41 5.80
C LEU A 173 -1.21 -12.03 6.59
N LEU A 174 -1.99 -11.08 6.07
CA LEU A 174 -3.26 -10.69 6.69
C LEU A 174 -4.32 -11.81 6.59
N CYS A 175 -4.34 -12.56 5.47
CA CYS A 175 -5.17 -13.75 5.37
C CYS A 175 -4.72 -14.83 6.36
N ALA A 176 -3.42 -15.05 6.52
CA ALA A 176 -2.88 -15.99 7.50
C ALA A 176 -3.35 -15.64 8.92
N TRP A 177 -3.30 -14.36 9.30
CA TRP A 177 -3.84 -13.88 10.58
C TRP A 177 -5.34 -14.12 10.73
N ALA A 178 -6.11 -13.91 9.66
CA ALA A 178 -7.55 -14.13 9.68
C ALA A 178 -7.90 -15.62 9.84
N TYR A 179 -7.20 -16.52 9.14
CA TYR A 179 -7.36 -17.97 9.28
C TYR A 179 -6.94 -18.46 10.68
N ALA A 180 -5.81 -17.97 11.21
CA ALA A 180 -5.35 -18.33 12.55
C ALA A 180 -6.38 -17.99 13.65
N GLN A 181 -7.06 -16.84 13.55
CA GLN A 181 -8.13 -16.47 14.50
C GLN A 181 -9.33 -17.41 14.48
N ARG A 182 -9.55 -18.12 13.37
CA ARG A 182 -10.64 -19.09 13.22
C ARG A 182 -10.22 -20.52 13.61
N GLY A 183 -8.94 -20.73 13.94
CA GLY A 183 -8.38 -22.05 14.21
C GLY A 183 -8.08 -22.87 12.94
N GLU A 184 -8.12 -22.23 11.77
CA GLU A 184 -7.78 -22.84 10.47
C GLU A 184 -6.25 -22.80 10.28
N HIS A 185 -5.54 -23.67 11.00
CA HIS A 185 -4.07 -23.65 11.11
C HIS A 185 -3.36 -23.97 9.79
N ASP A 186 -3.89 -24.92 9.02
CA ASP A 186 -3.29 -25.35 7.75
C ASP A 186 -3.35 -24.22 6.71
N GLU A 187 -4.50 -23.55 6.59
CA GLU A 187 -4.69 -22.38 5.73
C GLU A 187 -3.82 -21.19 6.17
N ALA A 188 -3.68 -20.98 7.49
CA ALA A 188 -2.81 -19.95 8.04
C ALA A 188 -1.33 -20.21 7.68
N CYS A 189 -0.86 -21.44 7.89
CA CYS A 189 0.50 -21.86 7.54
C CYS A 189 0.76 -21.74 6.03
N PHE A 190 -0.18 -22.20 5.21
CA PHE A 190 -0.10 -22.13 3.76
C PHE A 190 0.03 -20.68 3.26
N ALA A 191 -0.84 -19.79 3.73
CA ALA A 191 -0.82 -18.38 3.35
C ALA A 191 0.48 -17.69 3.81
N TRP A 192 0.95 -17.99 5.02
CA TRP A 192 2.20 -17.47 5.55
C TRP A 192 3.42 -17.88 4.71
N ARG A 193 3.59 -19.19 4.45
CA ARG A 193 4.72 -19.72 3.69
C ARG A 193 4.79 -19.09 2.30
N HIS A 194 3.66 -19.02 1.61
CA HIS A 194 3.58 -18.35 0.31
C HIS A 194 3.84 -16.84 0.37
N ALA A 195 3.56 -16.18 1.50
CA ALA A 195 3.95 -14.79 1.69
C ALA A 195 5.48 -14.65 1.84
N MET A 196 6.14 -15.57 2.55
CA MET A 196 7.59 -15.54 2.76
C MET A 196 8.40 -15.84 1.50
N GLN A 197 7.82 -16.57 0.53
CA GLN A 197 8.41 -16.82 -0.78
C GLN A 197 8.44 -15.59 -1.71
N ARG A 198 7.77 -14.48 -1.34
CA ARG A 198 7.69 -13.30 -2.22
C ARG A 198 8.93 -12.42 -2.10
N GLU A 199 9.46 -12.04 -3.27
CA GLU A 199 10.55 -11.08 -3.38
C GLU A 199 10.09 -9.66 -3.01
N GLY A 200 10.95 -8.92 -2.31
CA GLY A 200 10.74 -7.51 -1.96
C GLY A 200 10.66 -7.24 -0.46
N VAL A 201 11.31 -6.15 -0.03
CA VAL A 201 11.39 -5.74 1.38
C VAL A 201 10.39 -4.61 1.63
N ALA A 202 9.10 -4.89 1.44
CA ALA A 202 8.08 -3.98 1.97
C ALA A 202 8.33 -3.82 3.47
N ARG A 203 8.44 -2.57 3.93
CA ARG A 203 8.72 -2.19 5.32
C ARG A 203 7.48 -2.37 6.20
N ILE A 204 6.98 -3.61 6.27
CA ILE A 204 5.81 -3.99 7.07
C ILE A 204 6.04 -3.75 8.57
N ASP A 205 7.30 -3.72 9.01
CA ASP A 205 7.72 -3.28 10.34
C ASP A 205 7.28 -1.84 10.65
N VAL A 206 7.25 -0.98 9.65
CA VAL A 206 6.79 0.41 9.78
C VAL A 206 5.32 0.54 9.45
N THR A 207 4.85 -0.08 8.37
CA THR A 207 3.51 0.16 7.83
C THR A 207 2.42 -0.68 8.48
N MET A 208 2.76 -1.84 9.07
CA MET A 208 1.82 -2.77 9.68
C MET A 208 2.40 -3.37 10.99
N PRO A 209 2.76 -2.55 11.99
CA PRO A 209 3.45 -3.02 13.20
C PRO A 209 2.65 -4.06 14.00
N ARG A 210 1.30 -3.99 13.97
CA ARG A 210 0.43 -4.99 14.61
C ARG A 210 0.50 -6.35 13.94
N LEU A 211 0.63 -6.38 12.61
CA LEU A 211 0.84 -7.61 11.87
C LEU A 211 2.19 -8.23 12.23
N VAL A 212 3.25 -7.42 12.27
CA VAL A 212 4.58 -7.92 12.68
C VAL A 212 4.56 -8.45 14.12
N ALA A 213 3.89 -7.76 15.05
CA ALA A 213 3.75 -8.25 16.42
C ALA A 213 3.02 -9.59 16.49
N TRP A 214 1.92 -9.76 15.76
CA TRP A 214 1.24 -11.06 15.64
C TRP A 214 2.16 -12.10 15.01
N MET A 215 2.88 -11.76 13.94
CA MET A 215 3.79 -12.67 13.27
C MET A 215 4.85 -13.21 14.23
N THR A 216 5.52 -12.33 14.97
CA THR A 216 6.54 -12.73 15.94
C THR A 216 5.98 -13.67 17.01
N GLU A 217 4.79 -13.39 17.51
CA GLU A 217 4.15 -14.23 18.51
C GLU A 217 3.72 -15.59 17.92
N HIS A 218 3.10 -15.58 16.75
CA HIS A 218 2.60 -16.77 16.10
C HIS A 218 3.74 -17.73 15.74
N ALA A 219 4.87 -17.23 15.21
CA ALA A 219 6.05 -18.06 14.93
C ALA A 219 6.68 -18.65 16.20
N ARG A 220 6.57 -17.95 17.35
CA ARG A 220 7.04 -18.44 18.65
C ARG A 220 6.17 -19.57 19.19
N GLU A 221 4.86 -19.49 18.96
CA GLU A 221 3.87 -20.50 19.37
C GLU A 221 3.82 -21.69 18.40
N HIS A 222 4.11 -21.45 17.12
CA HIS A 222 4.02 -22.40 16.01
C HIS A 222 5.34 -22.45 15.21
N PRO A 223 6.44 -22.97 15.80
CA PRO A 223 7.74 -22.99 15.13
C PRO A 223 7.77 -23.83 13.84
N GLU A 224 6.78 -24.70 13.61
CA GLU A 224 6.59 -25.47 12.38
C GLU A 224 6.28 -24.60 11.15
N ILE A 225 5.79 -23.37 11.34
CA ILE A 225 5.43 -22.47 10.23
C ILE A 225 6.65 -22.01 9.42
N GLU A 226 7.82 -21.98 10.06
CA GLU A 226 9.10 -21.62 9.44
C GLU A 226 9.85 -22.83 8.87
N GLN A 227 9.39 -24.05 9.16
CA GLN A 227 9.98 -25.26 8.64
C GLN A 227 9.49 -25.49 7.20
N PRO A 228 10.38 -25.96 6.28
CA PRO A 228 9.94 -26.42 4.98
C PRO A 228 8.94 -27.56 5.15
N GLU A 229 7.96 -27.66 4.25
CA GLU A 229 7.10 -28.85 4.23
C GLU A 229 7.99 -30.09 4.10
N PRO A 230 7.76 -31.13 4.92
CA PRO A 230 8.47 -32.39 4.71
C PRO A 230 8.23 -32.80 3.27
N ASP A 231 9.30 -33.09 2.54
CA ASP A 231 9.19 -33.61 1.19
C ASP A 231 8.22 -34.80 1.24
N GLU A 232 7.05 -34.67 0.61
CA GLU A 232 6.20 -35.82 0.34
C GLU A 232 7.02 -36.69 -0.63
N GLU A 233 7.74 -37.68 -0.09
CA GLU A 233 8.38 -38.71 -0.87
C GLU A 233 7.31 -39.36 -1.77
N LEU A 234 7.35 -39.01 -3.06
CA LEU A 234 6.54 -39.61 -4.13
C LEU A 234 6.91 -41.08 -4.36
#